data_AF-A0A7V7ARR0-F1
#
_entry.id   AF-A0A7V7ARR0-F1
#
_cell.length_a   1.000
_cell.length_b   1.000
_cell.length_c   1.000
_cell.angle_alpha   90.00
_cell.angle_beta   90.00
_cell.angle_gamma   90.00
#
_symmetry.space_group_name_H-M   'P 1'
#
loop_
_entity.id
_entity.type
_entity.pdbx_description
1 polymer ?
#
loop_
_entity_poly.entity_id
_entity_poly.type
_entity_poly.pdbx_seq_one_letter_code
_entity_poly.pdbx_strand_id
1 'polypeptide(L)'
;VKKVKRETGNVVIRTEGDLNVGDVIEFWVTSGGRKEITVDRLFLGAEEVNHVPGGREAQIKVKTTKDIHPGDRVFKTYDVELMSAAKQSFTSPVKKRKIPLSIKVELHSGRPMVLTGKDDLDNHVSVSGDLLAEEAVKRPLTHDSIRRQLDRLGNTPFELIEVDYDLGDDVILPLSEINKCRRKLVELLEEKRGQNPVRNGLSVAQFRQKKRDLLDGSPVPAQGSGCPIITVSVGDGESAYAAIESGAGRIYLGGEKFWGKSISSSAVESIISFAGQSNTEVYISLPRIWHENELCEVRKYVEGTLSFKPSGYTAGNLGSFRLLKSLGIENIHADYPLNIFNRQTAMFFLKKGADSYTFSIELNMQEMEKFGEMLKKAECVVHGWPPLMVSEHCVLSTKNSFKGSTACRQACRNPIGLQDRLNLTFPVKTDTKCRMYVYNSKELCLIENLSLLASMGIKYFRIEAKIKDAPYVARVVSAYNRILGLLSRGINPEEEAVYSREELEKYSPQGITKGHYFRGV
;
A
#
# COMPACT_ATOMS: atom_id res chain seq x y z
N VAL A 1 35.93 18.80 0.01
CA VAL A 1 37.38 18.86 -0.31
C VAL A 1 38.03 19.95 0.53
N LYS A 2 39.16 19.68 1.20
CA LYS A 2 39.86 20.67 2.04
C LYS A 2 40.99 21.39 1.31
N LYS A 3 41.83 20.66 0.57
CA LYS A 3 42.97 21.23 -0.16
C LYS A 3 43.25 20.45 -1.44
N VAL A 4 43.71 21.13 -2.49
CA VAL A 4 44.08 20.53 -3.77
C VAL A 4 45.51 20.95 -4.12
N LYS A 5 46.44 19.99 -4.21
CA LYS A 5 47.84 20.22 -4.60
C LYS A 5 48.02 19.83 -6.07
N ARG A 6 47.83 20.79 -6.98
CA ARG A 6 47.79 20.57 -8.43
C ARG A 6 49.09 20.00 -9.00
N GLU A 7 50.25 20.41 -8.48
CA GLU A 7 51.58 19.95 -8.93
C GLU A 7 51.84 18.46 -8.66
N THR A 8 51.21 17.90 -7.62
CA THR A 8 51.45 16.51 -7.19
C THR A 8 50.25 15.59 -7.45
N GLY A 9 49.15 16.13 -7.99
CA GLY A 9 47.91 15.40 -8.22
C GLY A 9 47.20 14.97 -6.93
N ASN A 10 47.51 15.59 -5.78
CA ASN A 10 46.99 15.19 -4.48
C ASN A 10 45.78 16.03 -4.07
N VAL A 11 44.71 15.37 -3.62
CA VAL A 11 43.52 16.01 -3.05
C VAL A 11 43.39 15.59 -1.60
N VAL A 12 43.26 16.56 -0.70
CA VAL A 12 43.02 16.34 0.73
C VAL A 12 41.53 16.49 0.98
N ILE A 13 40.92 15.44 1.50
CA ILE A 13 39.50 15.37 1.87
C ILE A 13 39.38 15.09 3.37
N ARG A 14 38.36 15.68 3.99
CA ARG A 14 37.97 15.33 5.35
C ARG A 14 36.89 14.26 5.24
N THR A 15 37.12 13.10 5.85
CA THR A 15 36.19 11.99 5.79
C THR A 15 35.18 12.07 6.94
N GLU A 16 33.92 11.75 6.69
CA GLU A 16 32.91 11.59 7.75
C GLU A 16 32.80 10.13 8.21
N GLY A 17 33.02 9.19 7.28
CA GLY A 17 33.13 7.76 7.55
C GLY A 17 34.43 7.19 6.99
N ASP A 18 34.62 5.88 7.13
CA ASP A 18 35.85 5.21 6.71
C ASP A 18 36.05 5.27 5.20
N LEU A 19 37.32 5.35 4.79
CA LEU A 19 37.75 5.37 3.40
C LEU A 19 38.85 4.34 3.17
N ASN A 20 38.66 3.46 2.19
CA ASN A 20 39.57 2.38 1.86
C ASN A 20 40.16 2.55 0.45
N VAL A 21 41.35 1.97 0.24
CA VAL A 21 41.87 1.75 -1.11
C VAL A 21 40.93 0.78 -1.85
N GLY A 22 40.51 1.16 -3.06
CA GLY A 22 39.50 0.44 -3.84
C GLY A 22 38.07 0.98 -3.72
N ASP A 23 37.80 1.89 -2.79
CA ASP A 23 36.53 2.61 -2.75
C ASP A 23 36.37 3.51 -4.00
N VAL A 24 35.12 3.76 -4.39
CA VAL A 24 34.81 4.74 -5.46
C VAL A 24 34.16 5.96 -4.84
N ILE A 25 34.71 7.12 -5.15
CA ILE A 25 34.25 8.42 -4.66
C ILE A 25 33.85 9.33 -5.83
N GLU A 26 32.82 10.11 -5.61
CA GLU A 26 32.27 11.05 -6.58
C GLU A 26 32.44 12.48 -6.07
N PHE A 27 33.18 13.30 -6.83
CA PHE A 27 33.33 14.73 -6.60
C PHE A 27 32.20 15.49 -7.30
N TRP A 28 31.50 16.31 -6.54
CA TRP A 28 30.51 17.25 -7.07
C TRP A 28 31.19 18.58 -7.30
N VAL A 29 31.67 18.78 -8.52
CA VAL A 29 32.45 19.96 -8.91
C VAL A 29 31.53 21.08 -9.38
N THR A 30 31.89 22.32 -9.02
CA THR A 30 31.08 23.51 -9.32
C THR A 30 30.97 23.80 -10.83
N SER A 31 31.95 23.37 -11.64
CA SER A 31 31.91 23.40 -13.11
C SER A 31 32.33 22.04 -13.68
N GLY A 32 31.50 21.46 -14.56
CA GLY A 32 31.82 20.21 -15.28
C GLY A 32 31.13 18.93 -14.77
N GLY A 33 30.12 19.01 -13.89
CA GLY A 33 29.27 17.87 -13.52
C GLY A 33 29.77 17.04 -12.34
N ARG A 34 29.61 15.72 -12.40
CA ARG A 34 30.06 14.77 -11.37
C ARG A 34 31.27 14.00 -11.86
N LYS A 35 32.30 13.86 -11.02
CA LYS A 35 33.52 13.12 -11.36
C LYS A 35 33.74 11.96 -10.42
N GLU A 36 33.63 10.76 -10.97
CA GLU A 36 33.86 9.51 -10.26
C GLU A 36 35.35 9.11 -10.34
N ILE A 37 35.91 8.71 -9.19
CA ILE A 37 37.31 8.33 -9.03
C ILE A 37 37.41 7.11 -8.11
N THR A 38 38.14 6.09 -8.53
CA THR A 38 38.55 4.98 -7.65
C THR A 38 39.75 5.41 -6.82
N VAL A 39 39.72 5.13 -5.52
CA VAL A 39 40.81 5.42 -4.59
C VAL A 39 41.92 4.39 -4.80
N ASP A 40 42.89 4.71 -5.66
CA ASP A 40 44.02 3.82 -5.94
C ASP A 40 45.10 3.87 -4.86
N ARG A 41 45.30 5.05 -4.26
CA ARG A 41 46.31 5.31 -3.22
C ARG A 41 45.79 6.30 -2.20
N LEU A 42 46.01 5.98 -0.93
CA LEU A 42 45.47 6.69 0.21
C LEU A 42 46.60 6.97 1.21
N PHE A 43 46.63 8.18 1.78
CA PHE A 43 47.68 8.64 2.68
C PHE A 43 47.06 9.29 3.91
N LEU A 44 47.64 9.00 5.08
CA LEU A 44 47.36 9.66 6.35
C LEU A 44 48.60 10.46 6.77
N GLY A 45 48.58 11.77 6.52
CA GLY A 45 49.78 12.60 6.69
C GLY A 45 50.83 12.31 5.60
N ALA A 46 51.97 11.75 5.99
CA ALA A 46 53.06 11.39 5.08
C ALA A 46 53.16 9.87 4.79
N GLU A 47 52.35 9.05 5.46
CA GLU A 47 52.38 7.59 5.35
C GLU A 47 51.29 7.10 4.39
N GLU A 48 51.64 6.13 3.52
CA GLU A 48 50.69 5.45 2.63
C GLU A 48 49.99 4.33 3.40
N VAL A 49 48.65 4.36 3.42
CA VAL A 49 47.81 3.46 4.21
C VAL A 49 46.70 2.87 3.35
N ASN A 50 46.18 1.70 3.73
CA ASN A 50 45.06 1.07 3.02
C ASN A 50 43.68 1.53 3.54
N HIS A 51 43.62 2.13 4.73
CA HIS A 51 42.40 2.57 5.41
C HIS A 51 42.65 3.91 6.11
N VAL A 52 41.67 4.80 6.04
CA VAL A 52 41.60 6.03 6.83
C VAL A 52 40.26 6.05 7.56
N PRO A 53 40.24 6.10 8.91
CA PRO A 53 39.00 6.12 9.67
C PRO A 53 38.25 7.44 9.50
N GLY A 54 36.93 7.39 9.67
CA GLY A 54 36.06 8.56 9.68
C GLY A 54 36.53 9.65 10.65
N GLY A 55 36.36 10.92 10.25
CA GLY A 55 36.75 12.09 11.02
C GLY A 55 38.20 12.53 10.81
N ARG A 56 38.99 11.82 10.00
CA ARG A 56 40.39 12.17 9.68
C ARG A 56 40.51 12.86 8.32
N GLU A 57 41.70 13.39 8.06
CA GLU A 57 42.05 13.95 6.75
C GLU A 57 42.78 12.89 5.94
N ALA A 58 42.12 12.45 4.87
CA ALA A 58 42.68 11.55 3.88
C ALA A 58 43.28 12.36 2.73
N GLN A 59 44.52 12.04 2.35
CA GLN A 59 45.09 12.51 1.10
C GLN A 59 45.00 11.39 0.07
N ILE A 60 44.42 11.69 -1.09
CA ILE A 60 44.23 10.76 -2.20
C ILE A 60 44.90 11.30 -3.45
N LYS A 61 45.48 10.40 -4.25
CA LYS A 61 46.12 10.77 -5.51
C LYS A 61 45.11 10.59 -6.65
N VAL A 62 44.87 11.66 -7.41
CA VAL A 62 43.91 11.66 -8.53
C VAL A 62 44.62 11.94 -9.85
N LYS A 63 44.13 11.32 -10.94
CA LYS A 63 44.72 11.47 -12.28
C LYS A 63 44.58 12.90 -12.84
N THR A 64 43.60 13.68 -12.40
CA THR A 64 43.43 15.07 -12.81
C THR A 64 42.79 15.89 -11.71
N THR A 65 43.43 17.00 -11.33
CA THR A 65 42.93 17.96 -10.32
C THR A 65 42.34 19.23 -10.94
N LYS A 66 42.27 19.32 -12.28
CA LYS A 66 41.93 20.56 -13.02
C LYS A 66 40.58 21.16 -12.60
N ASP A 67 39.61 20.30 -12.34
CA ASP A 67 38.21 20.68 -12.10
C ASP A 67 37.79 20.53 -10.63
N ILE A 68 38.67 20.05 -9.76
CA ILE A 68 38.41 19.86 -8.33
C ILE A 68 38.89 21.09 -7.56
N HIS A 69 38.00 21.67 -6.75
CA HIS A 69 38.24 22.89 -5.98
C HIS A 69 38.04 22.66 -4.47
N PRO A 70 38.75 23.40 -3.61
CA PRO A 70 38.44 23.45 -2.18
C PRO A 70 36.96 23.83 -1.97
N GLY A 71 36.26 23.10 -1.12
CA GLY A 71 34.82 23.27 -0.88
C GLY A 71 33.92 22.26 -1.61
N ASP A 72 34.39 21.62 -2.69
CA ASP A 72 33.57 20.64 -3.43
C ASP A 72 33.16 19.47 -2.53
N ARG A 73 31.92 18.97 -2.69
CA ARG A 73 31.41 17.82 -1.92
C ARG A 73 31.93 16.51 -2.51
N VAL A 74 32.18 15.54 -1.65
CA VAL A 74 32.69 14.21 -2.04
C VAL A 74 31.79 13.17 -1.41
N PHE A 75 31.30 12.23 -2.21
CA PHE A 75 30.44 11.14 -1.76
C PHE A 75 31.10 9.81 -2.08
N LYS A 76 31.06 8.85 -1.15
CA LYS A 76 31.45 7.47 -1.44
C LYS A 76 30.29 6.78 -2.16
N THR A 77 30.49 6.36 -3.40
CA THR A 77 29.47 5.69 -4.24
C THR A 77 29.65 4.18 -4.26
N TYR A 78 30.84 3.69 -3.92
CA TYR A 78 31.14 2.26 -3.76
C TYR A 78 32.06 2.03 -2.54
N ASP A 79 31.67 1.09 -1.69
CA ASP A 79 32.43 0.66 -0.52
C ASP A 79 32.93 -0.78 -0.73
N VAL A 80 34.25 -0.94 -0.84
CA VAL A 80 34.86 -2.22 -1.23
C VAL A 80 34.70 -3.30 -0.15
N GLU A 81 34.76 -2.93 1.12
CA GLU A 81 34.64 -3.86 2.24
C GLU A 81 33.18 -4.31 2.42
N LEU A 82 32.24 -3.36 2.36
CA LEU A 82 30.81 -3.66 2.44
C LEU A 82 30.38 -4.59 1.31
N MET A 83 30.83 -4.34 0.08
CA MET A 83 30.48 -5.17 -1.08
C MET A 83 31.12 -6.55 -1.01
N SER A 84 32.34 -6.65 -0.49
CA SER A 84 32.99 -7.94 -0.21
C SER A 84 32.23 -8.75 0.85
N ALA A 85 31.84 -8.12 1.95
CA ALA A 85 31.04 -8.74 3.01
C ALA A 85 29.65 -9.16 2.51
N ALA A 86 28.97 -8.32 1.75
CA ALA A 86 27.70 -8.64 1.12
C ALA A 86 27.85 -9.84 0.17
N LYS A 87 28.90 -9.87 -0.66
CA LYS A 87 29.19 -11.01 -1.54
C LYS A 87 29.37 -12.30 -0.76
N GLN A 88 30.18 -12.28 0.30
CA GLN A 88 30.35 -13.42 1.19
C GLN A 88 29.03 -13.90 1.82
N SER A 89 28.07 -13.01 2.06
CA SER A 89 26.77 -13.37 2.64
C SER A 89 25.92 -14.27 1.74
N PHE A 90 26.07 -14.20 0.41
CA PHE A 90 25.29 -15.00 -0.54
C PHE A 90 26.12 -15.98 -1.39
N THR A 91 27.46 -15.84 -1.44
CA THR A 91 28.35 -16.83 -2.08
C THR A 91 28.87 -17.89 -1.11
N SER A 92 28.79 -17.67 0.20
CA SER A 92 29.11 -18.73 1.16
C SER A 92 28.07 -19.84 1.04
N PRO A 93 28.46 -21.12 0.92
CA PRO A 93 27.52 -22.24 0.95
C PRO A 93 26.80 -22.17 2.30
N VAL A 94 25.56 -21.67 2.25
CA VAL A 94 24.53 -21.60 3.28
C VAL A 94 25.08 -21.92 4.68
N LYS A 95 25.21 -20.91 5.56
CA LYS A 95 25.11 -21.17 7.01
C LYS A 95 23.79 -21.89 7.21
N LYS A 96 23.79 -23.23 7.15
CA LYS A 96 22.62 -24.06 7.36
C LYS A 96 22.12 -23.66 8.73
N ARG A 97 20.89 -23.17 8.81
CA ARG A 97 20.24 -22.83 10.08
C ARG A 97 20.41 -24.04 10.99
N LYS A 98 21.19 -23.90 12.05
CA LYS A 98 21.39 -24.95 13.03
C LYS A 98 20.10 -25.16 13.81
N ILE A 99 19.79 -26.40 14.11
CA ILE A 99 18.60 -26.84 14.82
C ILE A 99 18.95 -26.83 16.31
N PRO A 100 18.20 -26.10 17.15
CA PRO A 100 18.46 -26.10 18.58
C PRO A 100 18.19 -27.49 19.16
N LEU A 101 19.12 -27.98 19.97
CA LEU A 101 19.09 -29.27 20.64
C LEU A 101 19.20 -29.06 22.15
N SER A 102 18.27 -29.66 22.90
CA SER A 102 18.35 -29.79 24.35
C SER A 102 18.64 -31.25 24.72
N ILE A 103 19.56 -31.49 25.65
CA ILE A 103 19.93 -32.85 26.09
C ILE A 103 19.72 -32.99 27.59
N LYS A 104 18.96 -33.98 28.03
CA LYS A 104 18.93 -34.44 29.42
C LYS A 104 19.94 -35.58 29.61
N VAL A 105 20.78 -35.47 30.63
CA VAL A 105 21.79 -36.46 31.00
C VAL A 105 21.38 -37.10 32.32
N GLU A 106 21.21 -38.42 32.33
CA GLU A 106 20.98 -39.21 33.55
C GLU A 106 22.19 -40.12 33.77
N LEU A 107 22.84 -39.97 34.91
CA LEU A 107 24.08 -40.69 35.23
C LEU A 107 24.18 -40.95 36.73
N HIS A 108 23.95 -42.20 37.14
CA HIS A 108 24.06 -42.62 38.54
C HIS A 108 24.99 -43.82 38.67
N SER A 109 25.63 -43.96 39.83
CA SER A 109 26.47 -45.12 40.14
C SER A 109 25.71 -46.44 39.96
N GLY A 110 26.38 -47.44 39.36
CA GLY A 110 25.83 -48.77 39.09
C GLY A 110 24.83 -48.83 37.94
N ARG A 111 24.61 -47.74 37.19
CA ARG A 111 23.70 -47.68 36.04
C ARG A 111 24.41 -47.18 34.78
N PRO A 112 23.97 -47.60 33.58
CA PRO A 112 24.46 -46.99 32.35
C PRO A 112 23.95 -45.56 32.22
N MET A 113 24.75 -44.70 31.57
CA MET A 113 24.33 -43.34 31.25
C MET A 113 23.14 -43.36 30.29
N VAL A 114 22.17 -42.48 30.50
CA VAL A 114 21.07 -42.24 29.54
C VAL A 114 21.11 -40.79 29.07
N LEU A 115 21.12 -40.60 27.76
CA LEU A 115 20.97 -39.29 27.13
C LEU A 115 19.61 -39.22 26.46
N THR A 116 18.83 -38.19 26.77
CA THR A 116 17.56 -37.90 26.07
C THR A 116 17.67 -36.55 25.37
N GLY A 117 17.53 -36.55 24.04
CA GLY A 117 17.64 -35.36 23.21
C GLY A 117 16.28 -34.90 22.67
N LYS A 118 16.07 -33.58 22.65
CA LYS A 118 14.87 -32.90 22.14
C LYS A 118 15.23 -31.80 21.15
N ASP A 119 14.52 -31.73 20.02
CA ASP A 119 14.68 -30.68 19.00
C ASP A 119 13.54 -29.62 18.99
N ASP A 120 13.60 -28.66 18.06
CA ASP A 120 12.59 -27.61 17.86
C ASP A 120 11.21 -28.07 17.36
N LEU A 121 11.10 -29.32 16.93
CA LEU A 121 9.85 -29.94 16.47
C LEU A 121 9.29 -30.94 17.49
N ASP A 122 9.83 -30.93 18.72
CA ASP A 122 9.45 -31.82 19.81
C ASP A 122 9.69 -33.31 19.50
N ASN A 123 10.70 -33.61 18.66
CA ASN A 123 11.18 -34.98 18.51
C ASN A 123 12.04 -35.36 19.72
N HIS A 124 11.70 -36.48 20.35
CA HIS A 124 12.44 -37.03 21.49
C HIS A 124 13.10 -38.35 21.14
N VAL A 125 14.37 -38.52 21.52
CA VAL A 125 15.11 -39.78 21.40
C VAL A 125 15.90 -40.00 22.68
N SER A 126 15.93 -41.24 23.17
CA SER A 126 16.77 -41.64 24.31
C SER A 126 17.78 -42.71 23.90
N VAL A 127 19.01 -42.57 24.39
CA VAL A 127 20.11 -43.50 24.15
C VAL A 127 20.75 -43.88 25.48
N SER A 128 20.90 -45.19 25.72
CA SER A 128 21.66 -45.71 26.86
C SER A 128 23.07 -46.13 26.43
N GLY A 129 24.06 -45.85 27.28
CA GLY A 129 25.43 -46.33 27.13
C GLY A 129 25.59 -47.80 27.51
N ASP A 130 26.72 -48.38 27.16
CA ASP A 130 27.00 -49.80 27.40
C ASP A 130 27.77 -50.05 28.70
N LEU A 131 28.38 -49.00 29.25
CA LEU A 131 29.19 -49.07 30.48
C LEU A 131 28.42 -48.55 31.68
N LEU A 132 28.57 -49.26 32.80
CA LEU A 132 28.06 -48.80 34.10
C LEU A 132 28.95 -47.67 34.60
N ALA A 133 28.30 -46.68 35.19
CA ALA A 133 28.99 -45.60 35.87
C ALA A 133 29.47 -46.09 37.25
N GLU A 134 30.71 -45.79 37.62
CA GLU A 134 31.33 -46.23 38.87
C GLU A 134 31.51 -45.07 39.85
N GLU A 135 31.65 -45.36 41.14
CA GLU A 135 32.06 -44.34 42.12
C GLU A 135 33.49 -43.88 41.84
N ALA A 136 33.67 -42.56 41.76
CA ALA A 136 34.91 -41.93 41.36
C ALA A 136 35.94 -41.99 42.50
N VAL A 137 36.97 -42.83 42.34
CA VAL A 137 38.10 -42.89 43.31
C VAL A 137 39.05 -41.68 43.16
N LYS A 138 39.18 -41.11 41.96
CA LYS A 138 39.92 -39.86 41.67
C LYS A 138 39.26 -39.11 40.50
N ARG A 139 38.93 -37.83 40.71
CA ARG A 139 38.36 -36.86 39.74
C ARG A 139 36.98 -37.27 39.19
N PRO A 140 35.87 -36.85 39.83
CA PRO A 140 34.52 -37.10 39.32
C PRO A 140 34.27 -36.34 38.00
N LEU A 141 33.27 -36.79 37.24
CA LEU A 141 32.78 -36.05 36.09
C LEU A 141 32.09 -34.76 36.55
N THR A 142 32.41 -33.64 35.90
CA THR A 142 31.80 -32.33 36.19
C THR A 142 30.77 -31.99 35.11
N HIS A 143 29.81 -31.12 35.44
CA HIS A 143 28.84 -30.62 34.47
C HIS A 143 29.55 -30.02 33.23
N ASP A 144 30.64 -29.28 33.45
CA ASP A 144 31.45 -28.68 32.39
C ASP A 144 32.11 -29.72 31.48
N SER A 145 32.62 -30.83 32.04
CA SER A 145 33.28 -31.85 31.22
C SER A 145 32.28 -32.59 30.34
N ILE A 146 31.07 -32.86 30.87
CA ILE A 146 29.96 -33.47 30.14
C ILE A 146 29.48 -32.52 29.03
N ARG A 147 29.20 -31.24 29.36
CA ARG A 147 28.76 -30.23 28.36
C ARG A 147 29.74 -30.15 27.19
N ARG A 148 31.04 -30.06 27.47
CA ARG A 148 32.08 -29.95 26.44
C ARG A 148 32.15 -31.17 25.52
N GLN A 149 31.76 -32.37 25.99
CA GLN A 149 31.69 -33.53 25.11
C GLN A 149 30.40 -33.52 24.28
N LEU A 150 29.26 -33.13 24.88
CA LEU A 150 27.97 -33.04 24.21
C LEU A 150 27.92 -31.96 23.13
N ASP A 151 28.61 -30.84 23.33
CA ASP A 151 28.63 -29.67 22.42
C ASP A 151 29.45 -29.90 21.14
N ARG A 152 30.18 -31.02 21.02
CA ARG A 152 31.05 -31.32 19.86
C ARG A 152 30.27 -31.77 18.62
N LEU A 153 29.23 -31.05 18.25
CA LEU A 153 28.26 -31.40 17.21
C LEU A 153 28.75 -31.16 15.77
N GLY A 154 29.83 -30.41 15.57
CA GLY A 154 30.55 -30.33 14.28
C GLY A 154 29.66 -30.08 13.05
N ASN A 155 29.69 -31.03 12.10
CA ASN A 155 28.97 -30.98 10.81
C ASN A 155 27.51 -31.43 10.88
N THR A 156 27.01 -31.83 12.04
CA THR A 156 25.59 -32.18 12.22
C THR A 156 24.73 -30.91 12.07
N PRO A 157 23.44 -31.02 11.74
CA PRO A 157 22.58 -29.85 11.62
C PRO A 157 22.20 -29.26 12.98
N PHE A 158 22.66 -29.81 14.11
CA PHE A 158 22.28 -29.38 15.46
C PHE A 158 23.27 -28.41 16.11
N GLU A 159 22.76 -27.64 17.06
CA GLU A 159 23.48 -26.76 17.98
C GLU A 159 22.94 -26.97 19.41
N LEU A 160 23.83 -27.19 20.38
CA LEU A 160 23.44 -27.50 21.75
C LEU A 160 23.08 -26.20 22.49
N ILE A 161 21.79 -26.01 22.77
CA ILE A 161 21.30 -24.84 23.50
C ILE A 161 21.37 -25.11 25.00
N GLU A 162 20.85 -26.27 25.41
CA GLU A 162 20.57 -26.57 26.81
C GLU A 162 21.02 -27.99 27.17
N VAL A 163 21.52 -28.15 28.40
CA VAL A 163 21.79 -29.47 28.97
C VAL A 163 21.20 -29.50 30.37
N ASP A 164 20.34 -30.47 30.62
CA ASP A 164 19.79 -30.79 31.94
C ASP A 164 20.53 -31.99 32.52
N TYR A 165 20.80 -31.95 33.83
CA TYR A 165 21.69 -32.91 34.50
C TYR A 165 20.98 -33.57 35.68
N ASP A 166 20.89 -34.89 35.64
CA ASP A 166 20.49 -35.75 36.74
C ASP A 166 21.68 -36.67 37.05
N LEU A 167 22.57 -36.20 37.93
CA LEU A 167 23.81 -36.87 38.27
C LEU A 167 23.74 -37.41 39.70
N GLY A 168 24.16 -38.66 39.90
CA GLY A 168 24.48 -39.20 41.21
C GLY A 168 25.80 -38.67 41.74
N ASP A 169 26.01 -38.79 43.05
CA ASP A 169 27.22 -38.31 43.72
C ASP A 169 28.48 -39.02 43.20
N ASP A 170 29.50 -38.22 42.89
CA ASP A 170 30.86 -38.65 42.56
C ASP A 170 30.96 -39.81 41.56
N VAL A 171 30.35 -39.67 40.38
CA VAL A 171 30.38 -40.72 39.35
C VAL A 171 31.52 -40.51 38.33
N ILE A 172 32.15 -41.60 37.89
CA ILE A 172 33.11 -41.63 36.77
C ILE A 172 32.57 -42.46 35.60
N LEU A 173 32.73 -41.93 34.38
CA LEU A 173 32.46 -42.64 33.13
C LEU A 173 33.51 -42.23 32.08
N PRO A 174 34.04 -43.16 31.28
CA PRO A 174 34.96 -42.83 30.20
C PRO A 174 34.36 -41.81 29.22
N LEU A 175 35.12 -40.75 28.89
CA LEU A 175 34.68 -39.72 27.93
C LEU A 175 34.38 -40.30 26.53
N SER A 176 34.98 -41.44 26.19
CA SER A 176 34.68 -42.18 24.95
C SER A 176 33.22 -42.67 24.92
N GLU A 177 32.65 -43.02 26.07
CA GLU A 177 31.28 -43.50 26.19
C GLU A 177 30.28 -42.36 26.00
N ILE A 178 30.56 -41.19 26.58
CA ILE A 178 29.78 -39.96 26.36
C ILE A 178 29.76 -39.60 24.88
N ASN A 179 30.91 -39.68 24.21
CA ASN A 179 31.03 -39.41 22.78
C ASN A 179 30.30 -40.43 21.89
N LYS A 180 30.18 -41.68 22.35
CA LYS A 180 29.44 -42.74 21.66
C LYS A 180 27.94 -42.50 21.78
N CYS A 181 27.45 -42.26 23.00
CA CYS A 181 26.04 -41.96 23.28
C CYS A 181 25.58 -40.71 22.51
N ARG A 182 26.38 -39.64 22.53
CA ARG A 182 26.10 -38.41 21.76
C ARG A 182 25.95 -38.68 20.27
N ARG A 183 26.87 -39.44 19.66
CA ARG A 183 26.83 -39.74 18.22
C ARG A 183 25.56 -40.51 17.85
N LYS A 184 25.23 -41.54 18.63
CA LYS A 184 24.02 -42.34 18.44
C LYS A 184 22.74 -41.54 18.68
N LEU A 185 22.74 -40.63 19.66
CA LEU A 185 21.63 -39.73 19.93
C LEU A 185 21.33 -38.83 18.73
N VAL A 186 22.39 -38.20 18.18
CA VAL A 186 22.25 -37.32 17.01
C VAL A 186 21.78 -38.11 15.79
N GLU A 187 22.35 -39.28 15.51
CA GLU A 187 21.96 -40.14 14.40
C GLU A 187 20.46 -40.51 14.43
N LEU A 188 19.96 -40.95 15.59
CA LEU A 188 18.55 -41.28 15.77
C LEU A 188 17.63 -40.05 15.69
N LEU A 189 18.08 -38.88 16.15
CA LEU A 189 17.33 -37.63 15.98
C LEU A 189 17.28 -37.18 14.52
N GLU A 190 18.36 -37.35 13.75
CA GLU A 190 18.36 -37.09 12.31
C GLU A 190 17.38 -38.02 11.59
N GLU A 191 17.39 -39.30 11.93
CA GLU A 191 16.46 -40.29 11.37
C GLU A 191 15.00 -39.92 11.68
N LYS A 192 14.70 -39.63 12.94
CA LYS A 192 13.35 -39.25 13.38
C LYS A 192 12.87 -37.96 12.72
N ARG A 193 13.75 -36.97 12.51
CA ARG A 193 13.44 -35.76 11.73
C ARG A 193 13.23 -36.05 10.24
N GLY A 194 13.96 -37.02 9.68
CA GLY A 194 13.77 -37.49 8.31
C GLY A 194 12.42 -38.17 8.07
N GLN A 195 11.82 -38.73 9.13
CA GLN A 195 10.52 -39.41 9.10
C GLN A 195 9.33 -38.50 9.41
N ASN A 196 9.56 -37.31 9.99
CA ASN A 196 8.49 -36.36 10.27
C ASN A 196 7.88 -35.89 8.94
N PRO A 197 6.55 -36.02 8.71
CA PRO A 197 5.99 -35.92 7.38
C PRO A 197 6.30 -34.55 6.79
N VAL A 198 6.81 -34.61 5.55
CA VAL A 198 6.92 -33.51 4.59
C VAL A 198 5.79 -32.52 4.86
N ARG A 199 6.10 -31.23 5.04
CA ARG A 199 5.11 -30.14 5.13
C ARG A 199 3.91 -30.54 4.30
N ASN A 200 2.76 -30.77 4.92
CA ASN A 200 1.54 -31.12 4.20
C ASN A 200 1.21 -29.96 3.26
N GLY A 201 1.79 -30.01 2.06
CA GLY A 201 1.48 -29.10 1.00
C GLY A 201 0.00 -29.25 0.72
N LEU A 202 -0.67 -28.15 0.39
CA LEU A 202 -1.98 -28.24 -0.23
C LEU A 202 -1.88 -29.27 -1.36
N SER A 203 -2.76 -30.27 -1.37
CA SER A 203 -2.82 -31.20 -2.49
C SER A 203 -2.95 -30.41 -3.79
N VAL A 204 -2.42 -30.92 -4.90
CA VAL A 204 -2.55 -30.24 -6.20
C VAL A 204 -4.02 -29.91 -6.50
N ALA A 205 -4.95 -30.76 -6.07
CA ALA A 205 -6.38 -30.51 -6.13
C ALA A 205 -6.81 -29.32 -5.27
N GLN A 206 -6.43 -29.25 -3.99
CA GLN A 206 -6.75 -28.12 -3.11
C GLN A 206 -6.06 -26.82 -3.54
N PHE A 207 -4.83 -26.88 -4.04
CA PHE A 207 -4.12 -25.73 -4.60
C PHE A 207 -4.84 -25.25 -5.85
N ARG A 208 -5.16 -26.14 -6.80
CA ARG A 208 -5.94 -25.81 -8.00
C ARG A 208 -7.31 -25.26 -7.61
N GLN A 209 -7.98 -25.83 -6.62
CA GLN A 209 -9.26 -25.34 -6.14
C GLN A 209 -9.13 -23.94 -5.53
N LYS A 210 -8.26 -23.71 -4.56
CA LYS A 210 -8.04 -22.37 -3.98
C LYS A 210 -7.56 -21.35 -5.01
N LYS A 211 -6.72 -21.78 -5.96
CA LYS A 211 -6.28 -20.96 -7.09
C LYS A 211 -7.47 -20.60 -7.97
N ARG A 212 -8.37 -21.55 -8.26
CA ARG A 212 -9.63 -21.27 -8.95
C ARG A 212 -10.53 -20.38 -8.11
N ASP A 213 -10.79 -20.65 -6.84
CA ASP A 213 -11.61 -19.77 -6.00
C ASP A 213 -11.07 -18.32 -5.90
N LEU A 214 -9.75 -18.15 -6.06
CA LEU A 214 -9.06 -16.86 -6.07
C LEU A 214 -9.02 -16.20 -7.47
N LEU A 215 -8.80 -16.98 -8.54
CA LEU A 215 -8.59 -16.51 -9.91
C LEU A 215 -9.82 -16.70 -10.82
N ASP A 216 -10.55 -17.79 -10.63
CA ASP A 216 -11.84 -18.12 -11.27
C ASP A 216 -12.97 -17.40 -10.53
N GLY A 217 -13.19 -16.16 -10.94
CA GLY A 217 -14.39 -15.99 -11.74
C GLY A 217 -13.87 -15.65 -13.11
N SER A 218 -13.73 -16.64 -14.02
CA SER A 218 -13.64 -16.30 -15.43
C SER A 218 -14.81 -15.37 -15.70
N PRO A 219 -14.59 -14.14 -16.19
CA PRO A 219 -15.68 -13.20 -16.37
C PRO A 219 -16.67 -13.85 -17.33
N VAL A 220 -17.82 -14.27 -16.80
CA VAL A 220 -18.98 -14.50 -17.63
C VAL A 220 -19.31 -13.12 -18.19
N PRO A 221 -19.31 -12.94 -19.52
CA PRO A 221 -19.72 -11.67 -20.13
C PRO A 221 -21.07 -11.30 -19.52
N ALA A 222 -21.20 -10.05 -19.07
CA ALA A 222 -22.48 -9.60 -18.53
C ALA A 222 -23.53 -9.76 -19.64
N GLN A 223 -24.46 -10.70 -19.50
CA GLN A 223 -25.59 -10.76 -20.42
C GLN A 223 -26.54 -9.63 -20.02
N GLY A 224 -26.69 -8.68 -20.93
CA GLY A 224 -27.67 -7.58 -20.95
C GLY A 224 -28.09 -7.09 -19.55
N SER A 225 -27.40 -6.10 -19.02
CA SER A 225 -28.03 -5.27 -17.99
C SER A 225 -29.23 -4.55 -18.63
N GLY A 226 -30.28 -4.29 -17.84
CA GLY A 226 -31.30 -3.33 -18.26
C GLY A 226 -30.69 -1.97 -18.62
N CYS A 227 -31.50 -1.05 -19.14
CA CYS A 227 -31.04 0.30 -19.47
C CYS A 227 -30.30 0.91 -18.25
N PRO A 228 -29.07 1.41 -18.41
CA PRO A 228 -28.33 2.04 -17.32
C PRO A 228 -29.13 3.19 -16.72
N ILE A 229 -28.90 3.49 -15.44
CA ILE A 229 -29.53 4.65 -14.79
C ILE A 229 -28.49 5.75 -14.54
N ILE A 230 -28.93 7.00 -14.66
CA ILE A 230 -28.10 8.16 -14.31
C ILE A 230 -28.08 8.34 -12.81
N THR A 231 -26.88 8.45 -12.25
CA THR A 231 -26.64 8.79 -10.85
C THR A 231 -25.94 10.15 -10.75
N VAL A 232 -26.26 10.95 -9.73
CA VAL A 232 -25.76 12.34 -9.66
C VAL A 232 -25.25 12.66 -8.26
N SER A 233 -24.00 13.13 -8.17
CA SER A 233 -23.43 13.67 -6.93
C SER A 233 -23.63 15.19 -6.90
N VAL A 234 -24.30 15.70 -5.86
CA VAL A 234 -24.68 17.12 -5.73
C VAL A 234 -24.24 17.71 -4.39
N GLY A 235 -23.97 19.02 -4.37
CA GLY A 235 -23.45 19.72 -3.19
C GLY A 235 -24.48 20.50 -2.37
N ASP A 236 -25.67 20.74 -2.92
CA ASP A 236 -26.73 21.52 -2.29
C ASP A 236 -28.13 20.99 -2.66
N GLY A 237 -29.15 21.50 -1.96
CA GLY A 237 -30.53 21.06 -2.11
C GLY A 237 -31.14 21.45 -3.46
N GLU A 238 -30.88 22.66 -3.96
CA GLU A 238 -31.41 23.11 -5.27
C GLU A 238 -30.93 22.20 -6.39
N SER A 239 -29.65 21.85 -6.37
CA SER A 239 -29.04 20.92 -7.32
C SER A 239 -29.62 19.51 -7.19
N ALA A 240 -30.00 19.09 -5.99
CA ALA A 240 -30.67 17.82 -5.76
C ALA A 240 -32.07 17.77 -6.40
N TYR A 241 -32.89 18.81 -6.19
CA TYR A 241 -34.20 18.92 -6.83
C TYR A 241 -34.07 18.91 -8.36
N ALA A 242 -33.15 19.72 -8.90
CA ALA A 242 -32.89 19.78 -10.34
C ALA A 242 -32.45 18.42 -10.92
N ALA A 243 -31.64 17.64 -10.20
CA ALA A 243 -31.26 16.29 -10.62
C ALA A 243 -32.46 15.34 -10.67
N ILE A 244 -33.30 15.35 -9.64
CA ILE A 244 -34.51 14.51 -9.55
C ILE A 244 -35.49 14.86 -10.68
N GLU A 245 -35.81 16.14 -10.85
CA GLU A 245 -36.73 16.63 -11.88
C GLU A 245 -36.26 16.33 -13.30
N SER A 246 -34.94 16.30 -13.50
CA SER A 246 -34.33 15.95 -14.79
C SER A 246 -34.23 14.44 -15.05
N GLY A 247 -34.69 13.61 -14.11
CA GLY A 247 -34.77 12.16 -14.25
C GLY A 247 -33.54 11.39 -13.75
N ALA A 248 -32.85 11.89 -12.72
CA ALA A 248 -31.83 11.08 -12.05
C ALA A 248 -32.47 9.86 -11.38
N GLY A 249 -31.92 8.67 -11.63
CA GLY A 249 -32.35 7.43 -10.97
C GLY A 249 -31.80 7.28 -9.55
N ARG A 250 -30.66 7.92 -9.27
CA ARG A 250 -30.07 8.01 -7.92
C ARG A 250 -29.38 9.36 -7.71
N ILE A 251 -29.46 9.91 -6.51
CA ILE A 251 -28.65 11.05 -6.09
C ILE A 251 -27.79 10.72 -4.88
N TYR A 252 -26.59 11.30 -4.84
CA TYR A 252 -25.67 11.25 -3.72
C TYR A 252 -25.63 12.62 -3.04
N LEU A 253 -26.11 12.68 -1.80
CA LEU A 253 -26.19 13.89 -0.98
C LEU A 253 -25.10 13.92 0.08
N GLY A 254 -24.44 15.06 0.26
CA GLY A 254 -23.45 15.25 1.32
C GLY A 254 -22.02 14.87 0.91
N GLY A 255 -21.29 14.21 1.81
CA GLY A 255 -19.85 13.97 1.67
C GLY A 255 -19.03 15.13 2.24
N GLU A 256 -18.16 15.70 1.42
CA GLU A 256 -17.35 16.88 1.78
C GLU A 256 -18.23 18.13 1.91
N LYS A 257 -18.11 18.83 3.04
CA LYS A 257 -18.82 20.09 3.28
C LYS A 257 -18.01 21.26 2.70
N PHE A 258 -18.22 21.60 1.44
CA PHE A 258 -17.56 22.76 0.82
C PHE A 258 -18.12 24.10 1.30
N TRP A 259 -17.28 25.13 1.40
CA TRP A 259 -17.77 26.48 1.70
C TRP A 259 -18.81 26.93 0.67
N GLY A 260 -19.96 27.43 1.14
CA GLY A 260 -21.08 27.87 0.29
C GLY A 260 -21.96 26.74 -0.24
N LYS A 261 -21.66 25.47 0.07
CA LYS A 261 -22.46 24.29 -0.27
C LYS A 261 -22.82 23.55 1.03
N SER A 262 -24.05 23.71 1.49
CA SER A 262 -24.52 23.05 2.71
C SER A 262 -25.95 22.59 2.55
N ILE A 263 -26.25 21.43 3.12
CA ILE A 263 -27.59 20.85 3.15
C ILE A 263 -27.97 20.71 4.63
N SER A 264 -29.05 21.36 5.06
CA SER A 264 -29.59 21.19 6.41
C SER A 264 -30.25 19.82 6.56
N SER A 265 -30.34 19.31 7.78
CA SER A 265 -31.03 18.03 8.04
C SER A 265 -32.50 18.06 7.57
N SER A 266 -33.19 19.18 7.78
CA SER A 266 -34.56 19.36 7.28
C SER A 266 -34.66 19.32 5.76
N ALA A 267 -33.67 19.86 5.05
CA ALA A 267 -33.62 19.79 3.60
C ALA A 267 -33.40 18.35 3.12
N VAL A 268 -32.56 17.56 3.82
CA VAL A 268 -32.36 16.14 3.49
C VAL A 268 -33.69 15.37 3.56
N GLU A 269 -34.46 15.55 4.62
CA GLU A 269 -35.76 14.91 4.80
C GLU A 269 -36.76 15.29 3.68
N SER A 270 -36.84 16.57 3.34
CA SER A 270 -37.68 17.05 2.23
C SER A 270 -37.25 16.48 0.88
N ILE A 271 -35.94 16.39 0.61
CA ILE A 271 -35.41 15.83 -0.64
C ILE A 271 -35.71 14.34 -0.73
N ILE A 272 -35.57 13.58 0.36
CA ILE A 272 -35.92 12.14 0.40
C ILE A 272 -37.40 11.96 0.10
N SER A 273 -38.26 12.79 0.71
CA SER A 273 -39.71 12.76 0.49
C SER A 273 -40.07 13.08 -0.96
N PHE A 274 -39.42 14.07 -1.56
CA PHE A 274 -39.61 14.44 -2.96
C PHE A 274 -39.10 13.37 -3.93
N ALA A 275 -37.92 12.80 -3.67
CA ALA A 275 -37.33 11.73 -4.48
C ALA A 275 -38.21 10.47 -4.54
N GLY A 276 -38.90 10.14 -3.44
CA GLY A 276 -39.84 9.03 -3.37
C GLY A 276 -41.02 9.15 -4.36
N GLN A 277 -41.40 10.37 -4.75
CA GLN A 277 -42.46 10.61 -5.74
C GLN A 277 -41.99 10.33 -7.18
N SER A 278 -40.70 10.50 -7.44
CA SER A 278 -40.07 10.31 -8.75
C SER A 278 -39.33 8.97 -8.90
N ASN A 279 -39.46 8.07 -7.92
CA ASN A 279 -38.74 6.79 -7.85
C ASN A 279 -37.20 6.95 -7.94
N THR A 280 -36.67 8.04 -7.38
CA THR A 280 -35.23 8.32 -7.33
C THR A 280 -34.65 7.83 -6.00
N GLU A 281 -33.56 7.06 -6.05
CA GLU A 281 -32.85 6.62 -4.86
C GLU A 281 -32.03 7.77 -4.24
N VAL A 282 -32.09 7.94 -2.92
CA VAL A 282 -31.28 8.94 -2.21
C VAL A 282 -30.24 8.26 -1.34
N TYR A 283 -28.97 8.47 -1.68
CA TYR A 283 -27.83 7.96 -0.93
C TYR A 283 -27.15 9.07 -0.14
N ILE A 284 -26.89 8.83 1.14
CA ILE A 284 -26.16 9.77 2.00
C ILE A 284 -24.66 9.47 1.92
N SER A 285 -23.89 10.43 1.41
CA SER A 285 -22.44 10.33 1.26
C SER A 285 -21.71 10.73 2.54
N LEU A 286 -20.74 9.91 2.95
CA LEU A 286 -19.78 10.26 3.99
C LEU A 286 -18.57 10.96 3.38
N PRO A 287 -17.86 11.82 4.13
CA PRO A 287 -16.61 12.44 3.65
C PRO A 287 -15.59 11.38 3.22
N ARG A 288 -14.89 11.62 2.11
CA ARG A 288 -13.83 10.70 1.65
C ARG A 288 -12.66 10.60 2.63
N ILE A 289 -12.37 11.67 3.36
CA ILE A 289 -11.30 11.76 4.35
C ILE A 289 -11.88 12.34 5.64
N TRP A 290 -11.58 11.69 6.77
CA TRP A 290 -11.81 12.18 8.12
C TRP A 290 -10.81 11.49 9.07
N HIS A 291 -10.43 12.18 10.15
CA HIS A 291 -9.49 11.71 11.17
C HIS A 291 -10.22 11.13 12.38
N GLU A 292 -9.52 10.37 13.23
CA GLU A 292 -10.12 9.71 14.40
C GLU A 292 -10.91 10.68 15.32
N ASN A 293 -10.43 11.90 15.49
CA ASN A 293 -11.13 12.93 16.28
C ASN A 293 -12.43 13.44 15.64
N GLU A 294 -12.67 13.18 14.36
CA GLU A 294 -13.91 13.49 13.62
C GLU A 294 -14.92 12.34 13.65
N LEU A 295 -14.56 11.15 14.17
CA LEU A 295 -15.43 9.97 14.20
C LEU A 295 -16.79 10.26 14.84
N CYS A 296 -16.81 10.99 15.96
CA CYS A 296 -18.05 11.33 16.67
C CYS A 296 -18.97 12.21 15.81
N GLU A 297 -18.42 13.15 15.04
CA GLU A 297 -19.20 13.99 14.12
C GLU A 297 -19.77 13.15 12.97
N VAL A 298 -18.94 12.31 12.34
CA VAL A 298 -19.36 11.46 11.23
C VAL A 298 -20.43 10.45 11.67
N ARG A 299 -20.25 9.83 12.85
CA ARG A 299 -21.25 8.92 13.44
C ARG A 299 -22.57 9.63 13.68
N LYS A 300 -22.57 10.80 14.34
CA LYS A 300 -23.78 11.59 14.59
C LYS A 300 -24.48 12.02 13.31
N TYR A 301 -23.72 12.31 12.25
CA TYR A 301 -24.29 12.62 10.94
C TYR A 301 -25.04 11.42 10.35
N VAL A 302 -24.45 10.22 10.40
CA VAL A 302 -25.14 9.00 9.95
C VAL A 302 -26.37 8.73 10.82
N GLU A 303 -26.22 8.68 12.14
CA GLU A 303 -27.30 8.39 13.08
C GLU A 303 -28.47 9.38 12.93
N GLY A 304 -28.17 10.67 12.74
CA GLY A 304 -29.18 11.72 12.52
C GLY A 304 -29.90 11.66 11.17
N THR A 305 -29.45 10.82 10.23
CA THR A 305 -30.13 10.61 8.94
C THR A 305 -30.88 9.28 8.88
N LEU A 306 -30.67 8.37 9.85
CA LEU A 306 -31.34 7.06 9.87
C LEU A 306 -32.86 7.18 9.94
N SER A 307 -33.36 8.14 10.71
CA SER A 307 -34.81 8.38 10.88
C SER A 307 -35.51 8.78 9.58
N PHE A 308 -34.78 9.38 8.64
CA PHE A 308 -35.32 9.79 7.33
C PHE A 308 -35.41 8.63 6.34
N LYS A 309 -34.85 7.46 6.68
CA LYS A 309 -34.86 6.23 5.85
C LYS A 309 -34.34 6.46 4.42
N PRO A 310 -33.09 6.95 4.24
CA PRO A 310 -32.49 7.05 2.92
C PRO A 310 -32.37 5.68 2.25
N SER A 311 -32.31 5.65 0.91
CA SER A 311 -32.18 4.41 0.13
C SER A 311 -30.86 3.69 0.41
N GLY A 312 -29.82 4.42 0.80
CA GLY A 312 -28.53 3.86 1.18
C GLY A 312 -27.50 4.90 1.61
N TYR A 313 -26.27 4.44 1.77
CA TYR A 313 -25.13 5.27 2.18
C TYR A 313 -23.91 5.01 1.29
N THR A 314 -23.08 6.03 1.10
CA THR A 314 -21.88 5.95 0.27
C THR A 314 -20.62 6.05 1.13
N ALA A 315 -19.69 5.12 0.93
CA ALA A 315 -18.41 5.06 1.64
C ALA A 315 -17.23 5.29 0.68
N GLY A 316 -16.48 6.36 0.92
CA GLY A 316 -15.23 6.64 0.20
C GLY A 316 -13.95 6.13 0.89
N ASN A 317 -14.04 5.54 2.08
CA ASN A 317 -12.88 4.95 2.77
C ASN A 317 -13.31 3.77 3.65
N LEU A 318 -12.34 2.94 4.07
CA LEU A 318 -12.59 1.73 4.88
C LEU A 318 -13.17 2.05 6.27
N GLY A 319 -12.82 3.19 6.85
CA GLY A 319 -13.37 3.64 8.14
C GLY A 319 -14.88 3.91 8.02
N SER A 320 -15.28 4.68 7.00
CA SER A 320 -16.69 4.93 6.66
C SER A 320 -17.43 3.63 6.37
N PHE A 321 -16.84 2.72 5.59
CA PHE A 321 -17.45 1.44 5.28
C PHE A 321 -17.69 0.60 6.54
N ARG A 322 -16.69 0.50 7.42
CA ARG A 322 -16.79 -0.23 8.70
C ARG A 322 -17.81 0.41 9.64
N LEU A 323 -17.83 1.75 9.72
CA LEU A 323 -18.81 2.49 10.52
C LEU A 323 -20.23 2.16 10.09
N LEU A 324 -20.53 2.26 8.79
CA LEU A 324 -21.85 1.93 8.23
C LEU A 324 -22.26 0.49 8.54
N LYS A 325 -21.35 -0.49 8.36
CA LYS A 325 -21.62 -1.88 8.75
C LYS A 325 -21.90 -2.04 10.25
N SER A 326 -21.16 -1.33 11.11
CA SER A 326 -21.38 -1.39 12.57
C SER A 326 -22.72 -0.80 13.02
N LEU A 327 -23.30 0.09 12.20
CA LEU A 327 -24.61 0.68 12.41
C LEU A 327 -25.75 -0.14 11.78
N GLY A 328 -25.44 -1.33 11.22
CA GLY A 328 -26.44 -2.20 10.61
C GLY A 328 -26.90 -1.75 9.22
N ILE A 329 -26.19 -0.85 8.55
CA ILE A 329 -26.54 -0.45 7.18
C ILE A 329 -26.26 -1.60 6.21
N GLU A 330 -27.27 -1.94 5.42
CA GLU A 330 -27.20 -2.97 4.38
C GLU A 330 -26.89 -2.38 3.00
N ASN A 331 -27.57 -1.29 2.62
CA ASN A 331 -27.40 -0.64 1.32
C ASN A 331 -26.19 0.31 1.32
N ILE A 332 -25.00 -0.25 1.12
CA ILE A 332 -23.75 0.52 1.05
C ILE A 332 -23.22 0.55 -0.38
N HIS A 333 -22.97 1.75 -0.89
CA HIS A 333 -22.24 1.99 -2.13
C HIS A 333 -20.75 2.24 -1.84
N ALA A 334 -19.87 1.43 -2.41
CA ALA A 334 -18.42 1.58 -2.30
C ALA A 334 -17.90 2.56 -3.38
N ASP A 335 -17.58 3.79 -2.98
CA ASP A 335 -17.30 4.89 -3.91
C ASP A 335 -15.87 4.84 -4.50
N TYR A 336 -15.64 5.56 -5.59
CA TYR A 336 -14.37 5.56 -6.33
C TYR A 336 -13.11 5.90 -5.51
N PRO A 337 -13.15 6.70 -4.41
CA PRO A 337 -11.97 6.91 -3.57
C PRO A 337 -11.44 5.63 -2.88
N LEU A 338 -12.19 4.52 -2.90
CA LEU A 338 -11.72 3.20 -2.47
C LEU A 338 -10.78 2.52 -3.48
N ASN A 339 -10.50 3.15 -4.63
CA ASN A 339 -9.54 2.68 -5.64
C ASN A 339 -9.85 1.27 -6.13
N ILE A 340 -11.07 1.06 -6.62
CA ILE A 340 -11.51 -0.24 -7.14
C ILE A 340 -10.96 -0.42 -8.55
N PHE A 341 -9.71 -0.89 -8.62
CA PHE A 341 -8.98 -1.06 -9.88
C PHE A 341 -9.14 -2.42 -10.55
N ASN A 342 -9.52 -3.42 -9.78
CA ASN A 342 -9.54 -4.79 -10.25
C ASN A 342 -10.71 -5.56 -9.64
N ARG A 343 -10.97 -6.71 -10.26
CA ARG A 343 -12.05 -7.61 -9.91
C ARG A 343 -11.99 -8.07 -8.46
N GLN A 344 -10.79 -8.30 -7.94
CA GLN A 344 -10.55 -8.78 -6.58
C GLN A 344 -11.00 -7.74 -5.55
N THR A 345 -10.71 -6.46 -5.79
CA THR A 345 -11.17 -5.36 -4.94
C THR A 345 -12.70 -5.23 -4.97
N ALA A 346 -13.33 -5.28 -6.16
CA ALA A 346 -14.78 -5.25 -6.25
C ALA A 346 -15.43 -6.43 -5.51
N MET A 347 -14.94 -7.66 -5.74
CA MET A 347 -15.39 -8.86 -5.03
C MET A 347 -15.24 -8.74 -3.52
N PHE A 348 -14.14 -8.14 -3.04
CA PHE A 348 -13.92 -7.93 -1.62
C PHE A 348 -15.05 -7.08 -1.02
N PHE A 349 -15.37 -5.92 -1.60
CA PHE A 349 -16.45 -5.06 -1.11
C PHE A 349 -17.82 -5.73 -1.21
N LEU A 350 -18.13 -6.37 -2.33
CA LEU A 350 -19.39 -7.11 -2.50
C LEU A 350 -19.55 -8.22 -1.46
N LYS A 351 -18.51 -9.03 -1.20
CA LYS A 351 -18.53 -10.08 -0.16
C LYS A 351 -18.65 -9.52 1.27
N LYS A 352 -18.18 -8.29 1.49
CA LYS A 352 -18.33 -7.58 2.77
C LYS A 352 -19.68 -6.87 2.92
N GLY A 353 -20.57 -7.01 1.94
CA GLY A 353 -21.94 -6.50 1.97
C GLY A 353 -22.10 -5.12 1.36
N ALA A 354 -21.23 -4.71 0.43
CA ALA A 354 -21.54 -3.59 -0.46
C ALA A 354 -22.62 -4.03 -1.46
N ASP A 355 -23.61 -3.16 -1.70
CA ASP A 355 -24.64 -3.41 -2.71
C ASP A 355 -24.09 -3.16 -4.12
N SER A 356 -23.37 -2.06 -4.28
CA SER A 356 -22.82 -1.55 -5.54
C SER A 356 -21.48 -0.83 -5.30
N TYR A 357 -20.76 -0.53 -6.38
CA TYR A 357 -19.45 0.10 -6.29
C TYR A 357 -19.14 1.00 -7.50
N THR A 358 -18.33 2.05 -7.32
CA THR A 358 -17.81 2.86 -8.43
C THR A 358 -16.42 2.38 -8.84
N PHE A 359 -16.15 2.31 -10.13
CA PHE A 359 -14.79 2.10 -10.64
C PHE A 359 -13.86 3.25 -10.22
N SER A 360 -12.56 2.94 -10.10
CA SER A 360 -11.56 4.01 -10.14
C SER A 360 -11.67 4.76 -11.47
N ILE A 361 -11.55 6.09 -11.42
CA ILE A 361 -11.56 6.98 -12.60
C ILE A 361 -10.30 6.83 -13.48
N GLU A 362 -9.34 6.03 -13.01
CA GLU A 362 -8.07 5.72 -13.67
C GLU A 362 -8.12 4.43 -14.52
N LEU A 363 -9.22 3.68 -14.45
CA LEU A 363 -9.40 2.47 -15.27
C LEU A 363 -9.65 2.78 -16.73
N ASN A 364 -9.15 1.91 -17.61
CA ASN A 364 -9.57 1.90 -19.00
C ASN A 364 -10.75 0.95 -19.25
N MET A 365 -11.45 1.16 -20.37
CA MET A 365 -12.63 0.38 -20.75
C MET A 365 -12.33 -1.12 -20.93
N GLN A 366 -11.16 -1.47 -21.49
CA GLN A 366 -10.75 -2.88 -21.67
C GLN A 366 -10.54 -3.58 -20.31
N GLU A 367 -10.13 -2.85 -19.28
CA GLU A 367 -10.04 -3.36 -17.91
C GLU A 367 -11.41 -3.51 -17.28
N MET A 368 -12.33 -2.57 -17.51
CA MET A 368 -13.70 -2.63 -17.01
C MET A 368 -14.45 -3.85 -17.53
N GLU A 369 -14.33 -4.17 -18.83
CA GLU A 369 -14.95 -5.35 -19.44
C GLU A 369 -14.59 -6.66 -18.72
N LYS A 370 -13.39 -6.75 -18.14
CA LYS A 370 -12.90 -7.95 -17.42
C LYS A 370 -13.64 -8.20 -16.09
N PHE A 371 -14.54 -7.30 -15.65
CA PHE A 371 -15.36 -7.51 -14.46
C PHE A 371 -16.57 -8.42 -14.70
N GLY A 372 -16.96 -8.66 -15.96
CA GLY A 372 -18.06 -9.57 -16.31
C GLY A 372 -19.37 -9.23 -15.59
N GLU A 373 -20.08 -10.24 -15.07
CA GLU A 373 -21.35 -10.07 -14.34
C GLU A 373 -21.34 -9.03 -13.19
N MET A 374 -20.18 -8.70 -12.60
CA MET A 374 -20.11 -7.65 -11.58
C MET A 374 -20.40 -6.24 -12.12
N LEU A 375 -20.34 -6.04 -13.44
CA LEU A 375 -20.73 -4.79 -14.10
C LEU A 375 -22.18 -4.38 -13.79
N LYS A 376 -23.06 -5.35 -13.51
CA LYS A 376 -24.45 -5.11 -13.06
C LYS A 376 -24.55 -4.41 -11.70
N LYS A 377 -23.45 -4.35 -10.94
CA LYS A 377 -23.33 -3.63 -9.67
C LYS A 377 -22.35 -2.45 -9.73
N ALA A 378 -21.76 -2.22 -10.90
CA ALA A 378 -20.74 -1.21 -11.11
C ALA A 378 -21.34 0.14 -11.51
N GLU A 379 -20.69 1.20 -11.04
CA GLU A 379 -20.90 2.57 -11.42
C GLU A 379 -19.65 3.11 -12.13
N CYS A 380 -19.87 3.84 -13.23
CA CYS A 380 -18.83 4.50 -13.99
C CYS A 380 -19.06 6.02 -13.97
N VAL A 381 -18.04 6.80 -13.66
CA VAL A 381 -18.13 8.27 -13.71
C VAL A 381 -18.01 8.71 -15.17
N VAL A 382 -19.11 9.19 -15.74
CA VAL A 382 -19.19 9.56 -17.18
C VAL A 382 -19.10 11.05 -17.42
N HIS A 383 -19.38 11.87 -16.42
CA HIS A 383 -19.33 13.32 -16.55
C HIS A 383 -18.92 14.02 -15.26
N GLY A 384 -18.37 15.23 -15.40
CA GLY A 384 -18.20 16.17 -14.31
C GLY A 384 -16.75 16.31 -13.85
N TRP A 385 -16.59 16.75 -12.60
CA TRP A 385 -15.29 17.22 -12.12
C TRP A 385 -14.74 16.36 -10.97
N PRO A 386 -14.11 15.21 -11.25
CA PRO A 386 -13.42 14.47 -10.19
C PRO A 386 -12.22 15.27 -9.66
N PRO A 387 -11.95 15.25 -8.35
CA PRO A 387 -10.78 15.89 -7.78
C PRO A 387 -9.50 15.10 -8.14
N LEU A 388 -8.44 15.83 -8.47
CA LEU A 388 -7.10 15.28 -8.75
C LEU A 388 -6.27 15.07 -7.48
N MET A 389 -6.39 15.99 -6.53
CA MET A 389 -5.59 15.97 -5.31
C MET A 389 -6.39 16.54 -4.15
N VAL A 390 -6.20 15.93 -2.98
CA VAL A 390 -6.64 16.49 -1.69
C VAL A 390 -5.41 16.76 -0.84
N SER A 391 -5.37 17.91 -0.18
CA SER A 391 -4.26 18.34 0.66
C SER A 391 -4.76 19.04 1.91
N GLU A 392 -4.20 18.70 3.08
CA GLU A 392 -4.43 19.48 4.32
C GLU A 392 -3.50 20.71 4.40
N HIS A 393 -2.53 20.82 3.48
CA HIS A 393 -1.68 21.99 3.36
C HIS A 393 -2.31 23.04 2.43
N CYS A 394 -2.70 24.16 3.02
CA CYS A 394 -3.32 25.28 2.30
C CYS A 394 -2.26 26.10 1.53
N VAL A 395 -2.30 26.02 0.19
CA VAL A 395 -1.40 26.77 -0.71
C VAL A 395 -1.52 28.29 -0.55
N LEU A 396 -2.69 28.80 -0.17
CA LEU A 396 -2.92 30.23 0.07
C LEU A 396 -2.21 30.72 1.33
N SER A 397 -2.08 29.87 2.35
CA SER A 397 -1.37 30.20 3.59
C SER A 397 0.12 30.29 3.32
N THR A 398 0.66 29.34 2.56
CA THR A 398 2.08 29.29 2.17
C THR A 398 2.47 30.49 1.32
N LYS A 399 1.63 30.89 0.34
CA LYS A 399 1.91 32.05 -0.54
C LYS A 399 1.94 33.38 0.21
N ASN A 400 1.13 33.52 1.26
CA ASN A 400 0.99 34.76 2.01
C ASN A 400 1.80 34.79 3.32
N SER A 401 2.64 33.79 3.57
CA SER A 401 3.45 33.66 4.81
C SER A 401 2.62 33.72 6.10
N PHE A 402 1.34 33.32 6.05
CA PHE A 402 0.49 33.27 7.23
C PHE A 402 0.94 32.09 8.10
N LYS A 403 1.54 32.39 9.26
CA LYS A 403 1.88 31.39 10.28
C LYS A 403 0.69 31.21 11.23
N GLY A 404 0.13 30.02 11.27
CA GLY A 404 -0.95 29.65 12.17
C GLY A 404 -2.35 30.05 11.69
N SER A 405 -3.38 29.44 12.29
CA SER A 405 -4.80 29.63 11.95
C SER A 405 -5.31 31.07 12.18
N THR A 406 -4.67 31.82 13.09
CA THR A 406 -5.07 33.18 13.51
C THR A 406 -4.84 34.25 12.43
N ALA A 407 -3.94 34.01 11.47
CA ALA A 407 -3.69 34.93 10.37
C ALA A 407 -4.50 34.61 9.10
N CYS A 408 -5.34 33.57 9.13
CA CYS A 408 -6.13 33.14 7.99
C CYS A 408 -7.29 34.10 7.69
N ARG A 409 -7.32 34.67 6.48
CA ARG A 409 -8.42 35.54 5.99
C ARG A 409 -9.54 34.80 5.27
N GLN A 410 -9.52 33.46 5.28
CA GLN A 410 -10.52 32.60 4.61
C GLN A 410 -10.71 32.92 3.11
N ALA A 411 -9.64 33.36 2.43
CA ALA A 411 -9.67 33.69 1.00
C ALA A 411 -10.09 32.51 0.10
N CYS A 412 -9.96 31.27 0.58
CA CYS A 412 -10.43 30.05 -0.09
C CYS A 412 -11.95 29.95 -0.24
N ARG A 413 -12.73 30.87 0.36
CA ARG A 413 -14.18 30.97 0.14
C ARG A 413 -14.54 31.56 -1.22
N ASN A 414 -13.62 32.30 -1.84
CA ASN A 414 -13.78 32.82 -3.19
C ASN A 414 -13.33 31.79 -4.24
N PRO A 415 -13.82 31.86 -5.49
CA PRO A 415 -13.28 31.06 -6.58
C PRO A 415 -11.77 31.29 -6.73
N ILE A 416 -11.00 30.20 -6.67
CA ILE A 416 -9.54 30.20 -6.80
C ILE A 416 -9.11 29.03 -7.68
N GLY A 417 -7.92 29.14 -8.28
CA GLY A 417 -7.32 28.07 -9.07
C GLY A 417 -5.79 28.15 -9.06
N LEU A 418 -5.16 27.00 -9.34
CA LEU A 418 -3.72 26.89 -9.55
C LEU A 418 -3.44 26.95 -11.05
N GLN A 419 -2.54 27.82 -11.49
CA GLN A 419 -2.15 27.89 -12.90
C GLN A 419 -0.86 27.10 -13.12
N ASP A 420 -0.82 26.27 -14.16
CA ASP A 420 0.38 25.54 -14.56
C ASP A 420 1.21 26.29 -15.63
N ARG A 421 2.34 25.69 -16.05
CA ARG A 421 3.22 26.24 -17.10
C ARG A 421 2.60 26.30 -18.50
N LEU A 422 1.47 25.63 -18.70
CA LEU A 422 0.69 25.62 -19.95
C LEU A 422 -0.49 26.61 -19.89
N ASN A 423 -0.54 27.45 -18.84
CA ASN A 423 -1.62 28.38 -18.54
C ASN A 423 -2.98 27.72 -18.26
N LEU A 424 -3.00 26.41 -17.98
CA LEU A 424 -4.19 25.73 -17.53
C LEU A 424 -4.44 26.04 -16.05
N THR A 425 -5.69 26.38 -15.74
CA THR A 425 -6.16 26.70 -14.39
C THR A 425 -6.86 25.48 -13.79
N PHE A 426 -6.33 24.97 -12.69
CA PHE A 426 -6.89 23.88 -11.92
C PHE A 426 -7.74 24.47 -10.80
N PRO A 427 -9.07 24.34 -10.82
CA PRO A 427 -9.92 24.92 -9.79
C PRO A 427 -9.60 24.34 -8.43
N VAL A 428 -9.71 25.17 -7.40
CA VAL A 428 -9.51 24.77 -6.03
C VAL A 428 -10.78 25.05 -5.23
N LYS A 429 -11.21 24.05 -4.44
CA LYS A 429 -12.22 24.22 -3.40
C LYS A 429 -11.66 23.80 -2.06
N THR A 430 -12.23 24.33 -0.99
CA THR A 430 -11.84 23.99 0.37
C THR A 430 -13.07 23.60 1.17
N ASP A 431 -12.97 22.52 1.94
CA ASP A 431 -14.04 22.11 2.84
C ASP A 431 -13.99 22.87 4.18
N THR A 432 -15.01 22.67 5.01
CA THR A 432 -15.10 23.28 6.35
C THR A 432 -14.06 22.76 7.33
N LYS A 433 -13.30 21.72 6.96
CA LYS A 433 -12.17 21.16 7.71
C LYS A 433 -10.81 21.66 7.17
N CYS A 434 -10.83 22.67 6.30
CA CYS A 434 -9.65 23.27 5.69
C CYS A 434 -8.85 22.33 4.78
N ARG A 435 -9.47 21.24 4.31
CA ARG A 435 -8.85 20.39 3.28
C ARG A 435 -9.09 21.02 1.92
N MET A 436 -8.00 21.16 1.17
CA MET A 436 -7.98 21.74 -0.16
C MET A 436 -8.13 20.62 -1.20
N TYR A 437 -9.02 20.82 -2.15
CA TYR A 437 -9.31 19.91 -3.26
C TYR A 437 -8.95 20.63 -4.55
N VAL A 438 -7.99 20.05 -5.28
CA VAL A 438 -7.59 20.51 -6.61
C VAL A 438 -8.36 19.66 -7.62
N TYR A 439 -9.10 20.32 -8.50
CA TYR A 439 -9.85 19.69 -9.59
C TYR A 439 -9.06 19.75 -10.89
N ASN A 440 -9.41 18.89 -11.84
CA ASN A 440 -8.77 18.89 -13.15
C ASN A 440 -8.99 20.23 -13.88
N SER A 441 -8.14 20.61 -14.82
CA SER A 441 -8.39 21.82 -15.62
C SER A 441 -9.53 21.60 -16.62
N LYS A 442 -9.66 20.38 -17.14
CA LYS A 442 -10.71 19.96 -18.07
C LYS A 442 -11.75 19.07 -17.41
N GLU A 443 -13.00 19.20 -17.85
CA GLU A 443 -14.12 18.42 -17.34
C GLU A 443 -14.21 17.05 -18.02
N LEU A 444 -14.52 16.00 -17.26
CA LEU A 444 -14.75 14.67 -17.83
C LEU A 444 -16.07 14.68 -18.62
N CYS A 445 -16.04 14.14 -19.84
CA CYS A 445 -17.25 13.94 -20.63
C CYS A 445 -17.11 12.69 -21.52
N LEU A 446 -17.96 11.69 -21.28
CA LEU A 446 -18.04 10.45 -22.05
C LEU A 446 -19.39 10.29 -22.77
N ILE A 447 -20.10 11.39 -23.03
CA ILE A 447 -21.46 11.33 -23.61
C ILE A 447 -21.50 10.64 -24.98
N GLU A 448 -20.49 10.86 -25.83
CA GLU A 448 -20.31 10.15 -27.12
C GLU A 448 -20.01 8.66 -26.95
N ASN A 449 -19.50 8.27 -25.79
CA ASN A 449 -19.09 6.90 -25.50
C ASN A 449 -20.13 6.14 -24.65
N LEU A 450 -21.29 6.75 -24.40
CA LEU A 450 -22.32 6.17 -23.55
C LEU A 450 -22.89 4.86 -24.13
N SER A 451 -23.06 4.78 -25.45
CA SER A 451 -23.52 3.56 -26.13
C SER A 451 -22.57 2.37 -25.91
N LEU A 452 -21.26 2.63 -25.99
CA LEU A 452 -20.23 1.62 -25.74
C LEU A 452 -20.21 1.19 -24.27
N LEU A 453 -20.28 2.14 -23.33
CA LEU A 453 -20.33 1.82 -21.91
C LEU A 453 -21.61 1.05 -21.53
N ALA A 454 -22.74 1.38 -22.17
CA ALA A 454 -24.00 0.70 -21.94
C ALA A 454 -23.96 -0.75 -22.44
N SER A 455 -23.34 -1.00 -23.60
CA SER A 455 -23.23 -2.35 -24.16
C SER A 455 -22.32 -3.27 -23.34
N MET A 456 -21.40 -2.73 -22.52
CA MET A 456 -20.59 -3.50 -21.57
C MET A 456 -21.42 -4.08 -20.41
N GLY A 457 -22.61 -3.52 -20.13
CA GLY A 457 -23.48 -3.97 -19.05
C GLY A 457 -23.29 -3.23 -17.71
N ILE A 458 -22.71 -2.02 -17.74
CA ILE A 458 -22.55 -1.16 -16.57
C ILE A 458 -23.93 -0.61 -16.15
N LYS A 459 -24.30 -0.78 -14.88
CA LYS A 459 -25.63 -0.40 -14.40
C LYS A 459 -25.80 1.10 -14.13
N TYR A 460 -24.78 1.75 -13.58
CA TYR A 460 -24.89 3.13 -13.10
C TYR A 460 -23.90 4.06 -13.83
N PHE A 461 -24.40 5.19 -14.31
CA PHE A 461 -23.58 6.23 -14.93
C PHE A 461 -23.62 7.51 -14.10
N ARG A 462 -22.49 7.86 -13.50
CA ARG A 462 -22.37 8.96 -12.56
C ARG A 462 -21.98 10.27 -13.22
N ILE A 463 -22.74 11.30 -12.88
CA ILE A 463 -22.42 12.71 -13.10
C ILE A 463 -21.90 13.29 -11.78
N GLU A 464 -20.65 13.74 -11.77
CA GLU A 464 -20.01 14.36 -10.60
C GLU A 464 -20.18 15.89 -10.64
N ALA A 465 -21.25 16.37 -10.01
CA ALA A 465 -21.66 17.78 -10.04
C ALA A 465 -21.65 18.46 -8.67
N LYS A 466 -20.91 17.92 -7.69
CA LYS A 466 -20.89 18.42 -6.30
C LYS A 466 -20.54 19.90 -6.16
N ILE A 467 -19.74 20.44 -7.08
CA ILE A 467 -19.31 21.85 -7.06
C ILE A 467 -20.02 22.74 -8.08
N LYS A 468 -21.04 22.21 -8.76
CA LYS A 468 -21.82 22.90 -9.81
C LYS A 468 -23.16 23.39 -9.25
N ASP A 469 -23.93 24.10 -10.07
CA ASP A 469 -25.24 24.67 -9.71
C ASP A 469 -26.40 23.91 -10.34
N ALA A 470 -27.62 24.22 -9.89
CA ALA A 470 -28.84 23.54 -10.31
C ALA A 470 -29.10 23.62 -11.84
N PRO A 471 -28.93 24.78 -12.52
CA PRO A 471 -29.10 24.86 -13.97
C PRO A 471 -28.11 23.99 -14.75
N TYR A 472 -26.85 23.93 -14.31
CA TYR A 472 -25.86 23.02 -14.89
C TYR A 472 -26.29 21.56 -14.71
N VAL A 473 -26.68 21.18 -13.49
CA VAL A 473 -27.10 19.81 -13.18
C VAL A 473 -28.28 19.38 -14.05
N ALA A 474 -29.32 20.20 -14.14
CA ALA A 474 -30.50 19.89 -14.94
C ALA A 474 -30.14 19.65 -16.42
N ARG A 475 -29.28 20.51 -16.98
CA ARG A 475 -28.83 20.41 -18.37
C ARG A 475 -28.07 19.11 -18.64
N VAL A 476 -27.09 18.79 -17.80
CA VAL A 476 -26.25 17.59 -18.00
C VAL A 476 -27.11 16.34 -17.84
N VAL A 477 -27.91 16.24 -16.78
CA VAL A 477 -28.77 15.07 -16.54
C VAL A 477 -29.73 14.85 -17.71
N SER A 478 -30.37 15.92 -18.19
CA SER A 478 -31.28 15.86 -19.34
C SER A 478 -30.58 15.38 -20.61
N ALA A 479 -29.35 15.84 -20.88
CA ALA A 479 -28.58 15.42 -22.05
C ALA A 479 -28.28 13.91 -22.01
N TYR A 480 -27.77 13.41 -20.88
CA TYR A 480 -27.48 11.97 -20.74
C TYR A 480 -28.75 11.11 -20.79
N ASN A 481 -29.85 11.54 -20.15
CA ASN A 481 -31.12 10.83 -20.21
C ASN A 481 -31.70 10.76 -21.62
N ARG A 482 -31.48 11.79 -22.46
CA ARG A 482 -31.89 11.75 -23.87
C ARG A 482 -31.17 10.65 -24.64
N ILE A 483 -29.85 10.52 -24.45
CA ILE A 483 -29.06 9.44 -25.07
C ILE A 483 -29.54 8.07 -24.61
N LEU A 484 -29.74 7.87 -23.31
CA LEU A 484 -30.28 6.59 -22.78
C LEU A 484 -31.71 6.31 -23.28
N GLY A 485 -32.53 7.35 -23.42
CA GLY A 485 -33.86 7.28 -24.00
C GLY A 485 -33.85 6.78 -25.46
N LEU A 486 -32.89 7.23 -26.27
CA LEU A 486 -32.70 6.72 -27.63
C LEU A 486 -32.22 5.26 -27.63
N LEU A 487 -31.23 4.93 -26.79
CA LEU A 487 -30.70 3.57 -26.65
C LEU A 487 -31.78 2.56 -26.23
N SER A 488 -32.63 2.92 -25.26
CA SER A 488 -33.75 2.07 -24.81
C SER A 488 -34.79 1.78 -25.90
N ARG A 489 -34.88 2.63 -26.93
CA ARG A 489 -35.75 2.46 -28.10
C ARG A 489 -35.05 1.77 -29.27
N GLY A 490 -33.78 1.39 -29.12
CA GLY A 490 -32.97 0.81 -30.18
C GLY A 490 -32.55 1.80 -31.27
N ILE A 491 -32.58 3.11 -30.98
CA ILE A 491 -32.21 4.18 -31.92
C ILE A 491 -30.72 4.52 -31.70
N ASN A 492 -29.94 4.64 -32.78
CA ASN A 492 -28.55 5.07 -32.71
C ASN A 492 -28.47 6.54 -32.22
N PRO A 493 -27.81 6.82 -31.08
CA PRO A 493 -27.78 8.17 -30.51
C PRO A 493 -26.56 9.01 -30.96
N GLU A 494 -25.74 8.54 -31.91
CA GLU A 494 -24.47 9.21 -32.29
C GLU A 494 -24.62 10.70 -32.61
N GLU A 495 -25.59 11.07 -33.44
CA GLU A 495 -25.82 12.49 -33.80
C GLU A 495 -26.20 13.34 -32.58
N GLU A 496 -27.11 12.85 -31.75
CA GLU A 496 -27.53 13.53 -30.53
C GLU A 496 -26.39 13.61 -29.51
N ALA A 497 -25.51 12.60 -29.47
CA ALA A 497 -24.36 12.57 -28.57
C ALA A 497 -23.29 13.61 -28.96
N VAL A 498 -23.03 13.76 -30.27
CA VAL A 498 -22.14 14.81 -30.79
C VAL A 498 -22.71 16.20 -30.50
N TYR A 499 -23.98 16.41 -30.79
CA TYR A 499 -24.67 17.67 -30.49
C TYR A 499 -24.64 18.01 -28.99
N SER A 500 -25.00 17.03 -28.15
CA SER A 500 -25.00 17.22 -26.69
C SER A 500 -23.60 17.50 -26.15
N ARG A 501 -22.56 16.86 -26.68
CA ARG A 501 -21.16 17.16 -26.31
C ARG A 501 -20.82 18.62 -26.60
N GLU A 502 -21.15 19.12 -27.79
CA GLU A 502 -20.87 20.49 -28.20
C GLU A 502 -21.59 21.52 -27.34
N GLU A 503 -22.86 21.26 -26.98
CA GLU A 503 -23.59 22.12 -26.06
C GLU A 503 -22.98 22.13 -24.65
N LEU A 504 -22.54 20.97 -24.16
CA LEU A 504 -21.91 20.87 -22.83
C LEU A 504 -20.52 21.51 -22.80
N GLU A 505 -19.74 21.42 -23.88
CA GLU A 505 -18.40 22.00 -23.98
C GLU A 505 -18.41 23.52 -23.82
N LYS A 506 -19.48 24.22 -24.23
CA LYS A 506 -19.65 25.67 -24.03
C LYS A 506 -19.58 26.11 -22.56
N TYR A 507 -19.84 25.19 -21.62
CA TYR A 507 -19.82 25.45 -20.19
C TYR A 507 -18.56 24.93 -19.49
N SER A 508 -17.59 24.44 -20.27
CA SER A 508 -16.30 23.98 -19.79
C SER A 508 -15.20 24.94 -20.28
N PRO A 509 -14.78 25.94 -19.46
CA PRO A 509 -13.94 27.05 -19.92
C PRO A 509 -12.59 26.64 -20.54
N GLN A 510 -12.10 25.44 -20.21
CA GLN A 510 -10.82 24.91 -20.67
C GLN A 510 -11.00 23.62 -21.52
N GLY A 511 -12.25 23.33 -21.90
CA GLY A 511 -12.64 22.17 -22.68
C GLY A 511 -12.84 20.90 -21.86
N ILE A 512 -13.18 19.84 -22.58
CA ILE A 512 -13.50 18.53 -22.02
C ILE A 512 -12.36 17.52 -22.21
N THR A 513 -12.40 16.43 -21.44
CA THR A 513 -11.47 15.29 -21.53
C THR A 513 -12.23 13.98 -21.44
N LYS A 514 -11.66 12.93 -22.05
CA LYS A 514 -12.13 11.54 -21.92
C LYS A 514 -11.45 10.80 -20.76
N GLY A 515 -10.66 11.50 -19.94
CA GLY A 515 -9.96 10.92 -18.79
C GLY A 515 -9.00 9.79 -19.18
N HIS A 516 -8.89 8.79 -18.30
CA HIS A 516 -8.02 7.61 -18.50
C HIS A 516 -8.73 6.45 -19.21
N TYR A 517 -10.02 6.58 -19.53
CA TYR A 517 -10.87 5.50 -20.03
C TYR A 517 -10.37 4.82 -21.32
N PHE A 518 -9.51 5.48 -22.10
CA PHE A 518 -8.93 4.92 -23.34
C PHE A 518 -7.46 4.51 -23.21
N ARG A 519 -6.74 5.01 -22.20
CA ARG A 519 -5.27 4.83 -22.07
C ARG A 519 -4.86 4.03 -20.84
N GLY A 520 -5.70 4.04 -19.80
CA GLY A 520 -5.33 3.59 -18.46
C GLY A 520 -4.39 4.58 -17.76
N VAL A 521 -3.93 4.17 -16.59
CA VAL A 521 -2.80 4.76 -15.87
C VAL A 521 -1.61 3.82 -15.92
#